data_AF-A0A1E2WGY0-F1
#
_entry.id   AF-A0A1E2WGY0-F1
#
_cell.length_a   1.000
_cell.length_b   1.000
_cell.length_c   1.000
_cell.angle_alpha   90.00
_cell.angle_beta   90.00
_cell.angle_gamma   90.00
#
_symmetry.space_group_name_H-M   'P 1'
#
loop_
_entity.id
_entity.type
_entity.pdbx_description
1 polymer ?
#
loop_
_entity_poly.entity_id
_entity_poly.type
_entity_poly.pdbx_seq_one_letter_code
_entity_poly.pdbx_strand_id
1 'polypeptide(L)'
;MLTDSEIERLSQAIIATIASPVIGSIEDYTWEAIFHYVKDIPLSDPALGRSKLLYDAVDLVTKTGWSLKSLQLNSFNFGSSFLFVIQRADIIKKSIQLGFPGLTEQSSPNELGAAIIQHWNEKILLSQATQGVINSYESILLKTIKGYEYIYCEFPLDPLDPNIFSWAWTVDKITGRSGAGLQGSVAGKTELVWYKNQKQLFRARTIPAQAVRITVDRVRLTLDRYVKTVLSALQDQINTQVFEDEPEE
;
A
#
# COMPACT_ATOMS: atom_id res chain seq x y z
N MET A 1 -11.29 -9.64 -2.49
CA MET A 1 -10.53 -10.88 -2.13
C MET A 1 -9.99 -11.51 -3.40
N LEU A 2 -8.84 -12.18 -3.33
CA LEU A 2 -8.26 -12.85 -4.50
C LEU A 2 -9.03 -14.14 -4.84
N THR A 3 -9.13 -14.44 -6.13
CA THR A 3 -9.57 -15.76 -6.61
C THR A 3 -8.44 -16.79 -6.49
N ASP A 4 -8.75 -18.08 -6.62
CA ASP A 4 -7.73 -19.14 -6.58
C ASP A 4 -6.66 -18.96 -7.68
N SER A 5 -7.05 -18.53 -8.88
CA SER A 5 -6.10 -18.24 -9.96
C SER A 5 -5.24 -17.01 -9.69
N GLU A 6 -5.77 -16.01 -9.00
CA GLU A 6 -5.00 -14.84 -8.55
C GLU A 6 -4.04 -15.21 -7.40
N ILE A 7 -4.44 -16.10 -6.50
CA ILE A 7 -3.58 -16.61 -5.42
C ILE A 7 -2.40 -17.39 -6.01
N GLU A 8 -2.65 -18.23 -7.01
CA GLU A 8 -1.59 -18.97 -7.70
C GLU A 8 -0.62 -18.02 -8.42
N ARG A 9 -1.13 -17.04 -9.17
CA ARG A 9 -0.29 -16.00 -9.79
C ARG A 9 0.52 -15.22 -8.76
N LEU A 10 -0.06 -14.90 -7.61
CA LEU A 10 0.64 -14.20 -6.54
C LEU A 10 1.79 -15.04 -5.99
N SER A 11 1.56 -16.34 -5.76
CA SER A 11 2.59 -17.29 -5.33
C SER A 11 3.75 -17.35 -6.35
N GLN A 12 3.43 -17.54 -7.62
CA GLN A 12 4.42 -17.60 -8.71
C GLN A 12 5.22 -16.30 -8.84
N ALA A 13 4.54 -15.15 -8.77
CA ALA A 13 5.19 -13.85 -8.87
C ALA A 13 6.11 -13.56 -7.67
N ILE A 14 5.71 -13.96 -6.45
CA ILE A 14 6.58 -13.90 -5.27
C ILE A 14 7.82 -14.76 -5.48
N ILE A 15 7.66 -16.03 -5.89
CA ILE A 15 8.78 -16.97 -6.13
C ILE A 15 9.75 -16.40 -7.17
N ALA A 16 9.24 -15.96 -8.33
CA ALA A 16 10.04 -15.39 -9.40
C ALA A 16 10.80 -14.14 -8.93
N THR A 17 10.14 -13.28 -8.16
CA THR A 17 10.73 -12.03 -7.65
C THR A 17 11.84 -12.31 -6.63
N ILE A 18 11.62 -13.19 -5.67
CA ILE A 18 12.64 -13.47 -4.63
C ILE A 18 13.82 -14.29 -5.15
N ALA A 19 13.61 -15.05 -6.24
CA ALA A 19 14.67 -15.77 -6.93
C ALA A 19 15.68 -14.83 -7.61
N SER A 20 15.24 -13.60 -7.95
CA SER A 20 16.12 -12.57 -8.50
C SER A 20 17.19 -12.14 -7.48
N PRO A 21 18.49 -12.22 -7.85
CA PRO A 21 19.57 -11.79 -6.96
C PRO A 21 19.61 -10.27 -6.77
N VAL A 22 19.01 -9.48 -7.65
CA VAL A 22 19.02 -8.00 -7.59
C VAL A 22 17.89 -7.41 -6.75
N ILE A 23 16.87 -8.21 -6.40
CA ILE A 23 15.77 -7.77 -5.54
C ILE A 23 16.11 -8.11 -4.08
N GLY A 24 16.24 -7.08 -3.24
CA GLY A 24 16.47 -7.25 -1.80
C GLY A 24 15.20 -7.63 -1.03
N SER A 25 14.07 -7.03 -1.41
CA SER A 25 12.76 -7.11 -0.74
C SER A 25 11.66 -6.78 -1.74
N ILE A 26 10.46 -7.34 -1.54
CA ILE A 26 9.27 -6.98 -2.34
C ILE A 26 8.67 -5.71 -1.72
N GLU A 27 8.86 -4.57 -2.36
CA GLU A 27 8.34 -3.26 -1.94
C GLU A 27 8.21 -2.30 -3.11
N ASP A 28 7.58 -1.15 -2.85
CA ASP A 28 7.36 -0.08 -3.82
C ASP A 28 6.88 -0.61 -5.19
N TYR A 29 7.61 -0.27 -6.25
CA TYR A 29 7.26 -0.66 -7.63
C TYR A 29 7.32 -2.17 -7.87
N THR A 30 8.14 -2.92 -7.11
CA THR A 30 8.15 -4.39 -7.22
C THR A 30 6.82 -4.98 -6.76
N TRP A 31 6.24 -4.45 -5.67
CA TRP A 31 4.91 -4.90 -5.24
C TRP A 31 3.83 -4.50 -6.24
N GLU A 32 3.89 -3.27 -6.77
CA GLU A 32 2.99 -2.80 -7.82
C GLU A 32 3.01 -3.71 -9.05
N ALA A 33 4.20 -4.03 -9.57
CA ALA A 33 4.35 -4.90 -10.73
C ALA A 33 3.78 -6.31 -10.49
N ILE A 34 4.06 -6.91 -9.33
CA ILE A 34 3.45 -8.19 -8.95
C ILE A 34 1.93 -8.08 -8.91
N PHE A 35 1.38 -7.03 -8.30
CA PHE A 35 -0.06 -6.87 -8.17
C PHE A 35 -0.74 -6.71 -9.53
N HIS A 36 -0.13 -5.95 -10.45
CA HIS A 36 -0.62 -5.82 -11.81
C HIS A 36 -0.65 -7.16 -12.56
N TYR A 37 0.41 -7.96 -12.44
CA TYR A 37 0.44 -9.32 -12.98
C TYR A 37 -0.65 -10.22 -12.38
N VAL A 38 -0.84 -10.15 -11.05
CA VAL A 38 -1.86 -10.91 -10.33
C VAL A 38 -3.26 -10.52 -10.76
N LYS A 39 -3.51 -9.24 -11.03
CA LYS A 39 -4.83 -8.73 -11.43
C LYS A 39 -5.08 -8.72 -12.93
N ASP A 40 -4.09 -9.11 -13.73
CA ASP A 40 -4.13 -9.02 -15.20
C ASP A 40 -4.43 -7.60 -15.71
N ILE A 41 -3.79 -6.60 -15.10
CA ILE A 41 -3.99 -5.18 -15.47
C ILE A 41 -2.69 -4.60 -16.04
N PRO A 42 -2.76 -3.75 -17.09
CA PRO A 42 -1.58 -3.14 -17.69
C PRO A 42 -0.77 -2.34 -16.66
N LEU A 43 0.54 -2.52 -16.66
CA LEU A 43 1.48 -1.77 -15.82
C LEU A 43 2.19 -0.71 -16.67
N SER A 44 2.18 0.54 -16.22
CA SER A 44 2.93 1.62 -16.89
C SER A 44 4.40 1.59 -16.49
N ASP A 45 5.29 1.80 -17.47
CA ASP A 45 6.72 1.94 -17.20
C ASP A 45 6.99 3.23 -16.39
N PRO A 46 7.54 3.15 -15.17
CA PRO A 46 7.81 4.31 -14.34
C PRO A 46 8.85 5.26 -14.94
N ALA A 47 9.70 4.79 -15.87
CA ALA A 47 10.69 5.61 -16.56
C ALA A 47 10.06 6.62 -17.53
N LEU A 48 8.82 6.37 -17.99
CA LEU A 48 8.08 7.27 -18.88
C LEU A 48 7.40 8.44 -18.13
N GLY A 49 7.61 8.53 -16.82
CA GLY A 49 7.04 9.57 -15.97
C GLY A 49 5.65 9.20 -15.48
N ARG A 50 5.44 9.33 -14.16
CA ARG A 50 4.15 9.07 -13.53
C ARG A 50 3.85 10.07 -12.42
N SER A 51 2.59 10.51 -12.36
CA SER A 51 2.10 11.28 -11.22
C SER A 51 1.70 10.33 -10.10
N LYS A 52 2.23 10.55 -8.90
CA LYS A 52 1.89 9.70 -7.74
C LYS A 52 0.50 10.06 -7.21
N LEU A 53 -0.48 9.23 -7.56
CA LEU A 53 -1.85 9.30 -7.04
C LEU A 53 -2.04 8.31 -5.87
N LEU A 54 -3.28 8.14 -5.38
CA LEU A 54 -3.57 7.26 -4.24
C LEU A 54 -3.61 5.78 -4.64
N TYR A 55 -4.24 5.48 -5.78
CA TYR A 55 -4.37 4.12 -6.28
C TYR A 55 -3.17 3.84 -7.18
N ASP A 56 -2.36 2.87 -6.77
CA ASP A 56 -1.18 2.44 -7.51
C ASP A 56 -1.59 1.49 -8.66
N ALA A 57 -2.73 0.80 -8.51
CA ALA A 57 -3.33 -0.06 -9.51
C ALA A 57 -4.80 0.29 -9.73
N VAL A 58 -5.25 0.33 -10.99
CA VAL A 58 -6.66 0.59 -11.35
C VAL A 58 -7.10 -0.36 -12.46
N ASP A 59 -8.17 -1.10 -12.19
CA ASP A 59 -8.92 -1.82 -13.22
C ASP A 59 -10.03 -0.89 -13.75
N LEU A 60 -9.89 -0.47 -15.01
CA LEU A 60 -10.81 0.44 -15.67
C LEU A 60 -12.16 -0.21 -16.03
N VAL A 61 -12.20 -1.54 -16.16
CA VAL A 61 -13.42 -2.29 -16.50
C VAL A 61 -14.34 -2.33 -15.30
N THR A 62 -13.82 -2.78 -14.15
CA THR A 62 -14.59 -2.86 -12.90
C THR A 62 -14.61 -1.55 -12.10
N LYS A 63 -13.85 -0.54 -12.56
CA LYS A 63 -13.61 0.74 -11.86
C LYS A 63 -13.13 0.52 -10.43
N THR A 64 -12.22 -0.43 -10.26
CA THR A 64 -11.66 -0.79 -8.96
C THR A 64 -10.24 -0.24 -8.83
N GLY A 65 -9.96 0.45 -7.73
CA GLY A 65 -8.66 1.02 -7.43
C GLY A 65 -8.06 0.44 -6.15
N TRP A 66 -6.76 0.14 -6.19
CA TRP A 66 -6.01 -0.37 -5.05
C TRP A 66 -4.87 0.57 -4.67
N SER A 67 -4.85 1.01 -3.42
CA SER A 67 -3.66 1.60 -2.81
C SER A 67 -2.79 0.49 -2.24
N LEU A 68 -1.62 0.31 -2.83
CA LEU A 68 -0.73 -0.82 -2.58
C LEU A 68 0.27 -0.48 -1.48
N LYS A 69 0.42 -1.39 -0.51
CA LYS A 69 1.40 -1.27 0.58
C LYS A 69 2.12 -2.59 0.77
N SER A 70 3.40 -2.51 1.11
CA SER A 70 4.15 -3.67 1.60
C SER A 70 4.76 -3.36 2.96
N LEU A 71 4.73 -4.32 3.87
CA LEU A 71 5.27 -4.13 5.23
C LEU A 71 5.98 -5.38 5.72
N GLN A 72 7.14 -5.16 6.32
CA GLN A 72 7.84 -6.22 7.03
C GLN A 72 7.33 -6.30 8.48
N LEU A 73 6.91 -7.49 8.90
CA LEU A 73 6.58 -7.80 10.29
C LEU A 73 7.52 -8.89 10.83
N ASN A 74 7.67 -8.95 12.16
CA ASN A 74 8.52 -9.96 12.80
C ASN A 74 7.91 -11.36 12.74
N SER A 75 6.58 -11.45 12.86
CA SER A 75 5.81 -12.69 12.83
C SER A 75 4.38 -12.41 12.40
N PHE A 76 3.70 -13.43 11.90
CA PHE A 76 2.29 -13.33 11.56
C PHE A 76 1.44 -14.05 12.59
N ASN A 77 0.59 -13.28 13.28
CA ASN A 77 -0.47 -13.82 14.12
C ASN A 77 -1.79 -13.27 13.60
N PHE A 78 -2.71 -14.14 13.18
CA PHE A 78 -4.06 -13.69 12.82
C PHE A 78 -4.70 -12.96 14.00
N GLY A 79 -5.43 -11.88 13.73
CA GLY A 79 -5.96 -11.01 14.78
C GLY A 79 -4.96 -10.02 15.39
N SER A 80 -3.67 -10.09 15.04
CA SER A 80 -2.70 -9.05 15.44
C SER A 80 -2.86 -7.80 14.59
N SER A 81 -2.68 -6.64 15.23
CA SER A 81 -2.73 -5.34 14.56
C SER A 81 -1.35 -4.89 14.10
N PHE A 82 -1.32 -4.17 12.99
CA PHE A 82 -0.13 -3.52 12.44
C PHE A 82 -0.48 -2.08 12.02
N LEU A 83 0.53 -1.22 12.02
CA LEU A 83 0.42 0.17 11.59
C LEU A 83 1.18 0.35 10.27
N PHE A 84 0.62 1.12 9.36
CA PHE A 84 1.29 1.50 8.12
C PHE A 84 0.97 2.93 7.73
N VAL A 85 1.89 3.57 7.02
CA VAL A 85 1.70 4.94 6.54
C VAL A 85 0.70 4.95 5.38
N ILE A 86 -0.38 5.70 5.53
CA ILE A 86 -1.37 5.93 4.46
C ILE A 86 -1.12 7.22 3.69
N GLN A 87 -0.53 8.22 4.34
CA GLN A 87 -0.07 9.43 3.69
C GLN A 87 0.92 10.22 4.55
N ARG A 88 1.63 11.15 3.89
CA ARG A 88 2.14 12.33 4.58
C ARG A 88 0.98 13.31 4.78
N ALA A 89 0.77 13.76 6.01
CA ALA A 89 -0.29 14.65 6.43
C ALA A 89 0.31 15.89 7.09
N ASP A 90 0.61 16.91 6.28
CA ASP A 90 1.06 18.23 6.76
C ASP A 90 -0.14 19.17 6.94
N ILE A 91 -1.00 18.83 7.90
CA ILE A 91 -2.29 19.51 8.14
C ILE A 91 -2.11 20.98 8.58
N ILE A 92 -0.98 21.29 9.23
CA ILE A 92 -0.67 22.66 9.68
C ILE A 92 -0.36 23.55 8.48
N LYS A 93 0.48 23.08 7.54
CA LYS A 93 0.78 23.82 6.31
C LYS A 93 -0.44 23.98 5.41
N LYS A 94 -1.33 22.96 5.41
CA LYS A 94 -2.55 22.93 4.59
C LYS A 94 -3.79 23.49 5.29
N SER A 95 -3.63 24.04 6.49
CA SER A 95 -4.74 24.38 7.39
C SER A 95 -5.80 25.26 6.75
N ILE A 96 -5.40 26.29 5.99
CA ILE A 96 -6.32 27.19 5.25
C ILE A 96 -7.11 26.42 4.18
N GLN A 97 -6.43 25.58 3.39
CA GLN A 97 -7.07 24.80 2.31
C GLN A 97 -8.06 23.77 2.87
N LEU A 98 -7.76 23.23 4.05
CA LEU A 98 -8.61 22.26 4.75
C LEU A 98 -9.76 22.91 5.54
N GLY A 99 -9.87 24.24 5.57
CA GLY A 99 -10.93 24.94 6.32
C GLY A 99 -10.66 25.15 7.82
N PHE A 100 -9.41 25.03 8.26
CA PHE A 100 -8.98 25.22 9.66
C PHE A 100 -8.00 26.40 9.79
N PRO A 101 -8.41 27.65 9.49
CA PRO A 101 -7.51 28.80 9.61
C PRO A 101 -7.01 28.95 11.05
N GLY A 102 -5.69 29.04 11.22
CA GLY A 102 -5.06 29.18 12.55
C GLY A 102 -4.76 27.86 13.26
N LEU A 103 -4.93 26.70 12.60
CA LEU A 103 -4.49 25.41 13.15
C LEU A 103 -2.99 25.42 13.47
N THR A 104 -2.64 25.07 14.70
CA THR A 104 -1.26 24.97 15.18
C THR A 104 -1.05 23.63 15.88
N GLU A 105 0.20 23.28 16.21
CA GLU A 105 0.47 22.06 16.99
C GLU A 105 -0.12 22.09 18.41
N GLN A 106 -0.48 23.28 18.90
CA GLN A 106 -1.07 23.50 20.22
C GLN A 106 -2.60 23.47 20.19
N SER A 107 -3.21 23.37 19.00
CA SER A 107 -4.65 23.19 18.85
C SER A 107 -5.12 21.93 19.56
N SER A 108 -6.42 21.88 19.89
CA SER A 108 -6.97 20.74 20.63
C SER A 108 -6.85 19.44 19.81
N PRO A 109 -6.76 18.27 20.47
CA PRO A 109 -6.76 16.97 19.80
C PRO A 109 -7.91 16.80 18.80
N ASN A 110 -9.09 17.33 19.13
CA ASN A 110 -10.27 17.23 18.26
C ASN A 110 -10.15 18.12 17.01
N GLU A 111 -9.64 19.34 17.13
CA GLU A 111 -9.41 20.21 15.95
C GLU A 111 -8.34 19.62 15.02
N LEU A 112 -7.24 19.13 15.57
CA LEU A 112 -6.20 18.44 14.80
C LEU A 112 -6.75 17.17 14.14
N GLY A 113 -7.52 16.38 14.90
CA GLY A 113 -8.20 15.19 14.41
C GLY A 113 -9.14 15.48 13.24
N ALA A 114 -9.97 16.52 13.35
CA ALA A 114 -10.86 16.94 12.28
C ALA A 114 -10.10 17.33 11.01
N ALA A 115 -9.00 18.08 11.13
CA ALA A 115 -8.15 18.44 10.00
C ALA A 115 -7.47 17.22 9.34
N ILE A 116 -7.08 16.21 10.14
CA ILE A 116 -6.52 14.95 9.63
C ILE A 116 -7.56 14.18 8.80
N ILE A 117 -8.78 14.04 9.32
CA ILE A 117 -9.87 13.35 8.63
C ILE A 117 -10.22 14.08 7.33
N GLN A 118 -10.36 15.41 7.38
CA GLN A 118 -10.62 16.22 6.19
C GLN A 118 -9.54 16.02 5.13
N HIS A 119 -8.26 16.12 5.52
CA HIS A 119 -7.14 15.97 4.58
C HIS A 119 -7.10 14.57 3.95
N TRP A 120 -7.40 13.52 4.71
CA TRP A 120 -7.46 12.17 4.18
C TRP A 120 -8.66 11.94 3.26
N ASN A 121 -9.84 12.38 3.65
CA ASN A 121 -11.06 12.22 2.86
C ASN A 121 -10.97 12.97 1.53
N GLU A 122 -10.46 14.20 1.52
CA GLU A 122 -10.21 14.95 0.28
C GLU A 122 -9.26 14.19 -0.65
N LYS A 123 -8.21 13.56 -0.12
CA LYS A 123 -7.27 12.77 -0.92
C LYS A 123 -7.96 11.57 -1.57
N ILE A 124 -8.81 10.85 -0.83
CA ILE A 124 -9.58 9.73 -1.36
C ILE A 124 -10.49 10.23 -2.49
N LEU A 125 -11.35 11.21 -2.20
CA LEU A 125 -12.37 11.69 -3.13
C LEU A 125 -11.75 12.27 -4.41
N LEU A 126 -10.69 13.08 -4.29
CA LEU A 126 -10.00 13.63 -5.44
C LEU A 126 -9.34 12.53 -6.27
N SER A 127 -8.71 11.54 -5.63
CA SER A 127 -8.06 10.44 -6.36
C SER A 127 -9.07 9.53 -7.04
N GLN A 128 -10.21 9.25 -6.40
CA GLN A 128 -11.31 8.49 -7.01
C GLN A 128 -11.83 9.18 -8.26
N ALA A 129 -12.14 10.47 -8.17
CA ALA A 129 -12.60 11.26 -9.31
C ALA A 129 -11.54 11.30 -10.43
N THR A 130 -10.27 11.55 -10.08
CA THR A 130 -9.17 11.65 -11.05
C THR A 130 -8.90 10.33 -11.77
N GLN A 131 -8.99 9.20 -11.06
CA GLN A 131 -8.63 7.87 -11.58
C GLN A 131 -9.85 7.06 -12.04
N GLY A 132 -11.07 7.63 -11.97
CA GLY A 132 -12.30 6.94 -12.36
C GLY A 132 -12.67 5.74 -11.49
N VAL A 133 -12.24 5.73 -10.22
CA VAL A 133 -12.43 4.61 -9.28
C VAL A 133 -13.78 4.75 -8.55
N ILE A 134 -14.54 3.65 -8.53
CA ILE A 134 -15.77 3.49 -7.76
C ILE A 134 -15.53 2.57 -6.55
N ASN A 135 -14.90 1.42 -6.78
CA ASN A 135 -14.60 0.46 -5.73
C ASN A 135 -13.16 0.68 -5.23
N SER A 136 -12.98 0.99 -3.96
CA SER A 136 -11.72 1.48 -3.42
C SER A 136 -11.19 0.57 -2.33
N TYR A 137 -9.93 0.13 -2.47
CA TYR A 137 -9.30 -0.80 -1.53
C TYR A 137 -7.87 -0.40 -1.15
N GLU A 138 -7.48 -0.78 0.06
CA GLU A 138 -6.09 -0.92 0.49
C GLU A 138 -5.70 -2.39 0.29
N SER A 139 -4.63 -2.63 -0.46
CA SER A 139 -4.10 -3.98 -0.71
C SER A 139 -2.68 -4.06 -0.16
N ILE A 140 -2.49 -4.95 0.81
CA ILE A 140 -1.31 -4.97 1.68
C ILE A 140 -0.63 -6.34 1.59
N LEU A 141 0.64 -6.33 1.18
CA LEU A 141 1.53 -7.48 1.27
C LEU A 141 2.39 -7.39 2.54
N LEU A 142 2.09 -8.22 3.52
CA LEU A 142 2.91 -8.42 4.71
C LEU A 142 3.98 -9.47 4.41
N LYS A 143 5.21 -9.24 4.86
CA LYS A 143 6.36 -10.13 4.66
C LYS A 143 7.13 -10.32 5.97
N THR A 144 7.71 -11.49 6.20
CA THR A 144 8.68 -11.67 7.29
C THR A 144 10.07 -11.23 6.86
N ILE A 145 10.94 -10.90 7.82
CA ILE A 145 12.34 -10.46 7.54
C ILE A 145 13.13 -11.47 6.70
N LYS A 146 12.85 -12.77 6.88
CA LYS A 146 13.54 -13.82 6.13
C LYS A 146 12.98 -14.02 4.72
N GLY A 147 11.77 -13.53 4.43
CA GLY A 147 11.14 -13.63 3.12
C GLY A 147 10.71 -15.05 2.75
N TYR A 148 10.35 -15.88 3.73
CA TYR A 148 9.77 -17.22 3.50
C TYR A 148 8.25 -17.21 3.60
N GLU A 149 7.69 -16.19 4.25
CA GLU A 149 6.26 -16.12 4.53
C GLU A 149 5.74 -14.76 4.13
N TYR A 150 4.59 -14.79 3.47
CA TYR A 150 3.85 -13.63 3.01
C TYR A 150 2.39 -13.76 3.40
N ILE A 151 1.76 -12.63 3.72
CA ILE A 151 0.32 -12.53 3.89
C ILE A 151 -0.20 -11.40 3.02
N TYR A 152 -1.18 -11.70 2.19
CA TYR A 152 -1.95 -10.72 1.45
C TYR A 152 -3.28 -10.43 2.16
N CYS A 153 -3.53 -9.14 2.39
CA CYS A 153 -4.76 -8.63 2.98
C CYS A 153 -5.35 -7.52 2.10
N GLU A 154 -6.67 -7.43 2.04
CA GLU A 154 -7.38 -6.37 1.34
C GLU A 154 -8.44 -5.77 2.29
N PHE A 155 -8.55 -4.44 2.29
CA PHE A 155 -9.51 -3.71 3.12
C PHE A 155 -10.23 -2.65 2.31
N PRO A 156 -11.55 -2.45 2.51
CA PRO A 156 -12.24 -1.30 1.95
C PRO A 156 -11.57 0.02 2.35
N LEU A 157 -11.47 0.93 1.37
CA LEU A 157 -10.87 2.23 1.50
C LEU A 157 -11.92 3.31 1.21
N ASP A 158 -12.73 3.56 2.22
CA ASP A 158 -13.77 4.59 2.19
C ASP A 158 -13.33 5.85 2.94
N PRO A 159 -13.92 7.02 2.62
CA PRO A 159 -13.84 8.20 3.47
C PRO A 159 -14.24 7.86 4.92
N LEU A 160 -13.50 8.43 5.86
CA LEU A 160 -13.73 8.22 7.28
C LEU A 160 -14.84 9.12 7.77
N ASP A 161 -15.76 8.59 8.59
CA ASP A 161 -16.73 9.41 9.32
C ASP A 161 -16.02 10.16 10.45
N PRO A 162 -15.98 11.50 10.46
CA PRO A 162 -15.30 12.26 11.51
C PRO A 162 -15.96 12.11 12.89
N ASN A 163 -17.25 11.76 12.96
CA ASN A 163 -18.03 11.80 14.20
C ASN A 163 -17.80 10.59 15.11
N ILE A 164 -17.22 9.52 14.59
CA ILE A 164 -16.99 8.28 15.34
C ILE A 164 -15.62 8.22 16.02
N PHE A 165 -14.74 9.19 15.73
CA PHE A 165 -13.39 9.23 16.29
C PHE A 165 -13.33 9.99 17.60
N SER A 166 -12.62 9.41 18.55
CA SER A 166 -12.11 10.10 19.73
C SER A 166 -10.62 10.36 19.56
N TRP A 167 -10.16 11.57 19.89
CA TRP A 167 -8.78 12.00 19.68
C TRP A 167 -8.08 12.29 20.99
N ALA A 168 -6.89 11.71 21.16
CA ALA A 168 -6.05 11.97 22.31
C ALA A 168 -4.57 11.89 21.92
N TRP A 169 -3.73 12.71 22.56
CA TRP A 169 -2.29 12.51 22.45
C TRP A 169 -1.92 11.16 23.09
N THR A 170 -1.05 10.42 22.42
CA THR A 170 -0.39 9.24 22.99
C THR A 170 0.29 9.61 24.31
N VAL A 171 0.57 8.63 25.18
CA VAL A 171 1.32 8.86 26.40
C VAL A 171 2.73 8.33 26.22
N ASP A 172 3.71 9.18 26.47
CA ASP A 172 5.10 8.78 26.60
C ASP A 172 5.23 7.90 27.85
N LYS A 173 5.58 6.62 27.66
CA LYS A 173 5.65 5.64 28.74
C LYS A 173 6.78 5.90 29.73
N ILE A 174 7.81 6.67 29.35
CA ILE A 174 8.93 7.01 30.21
C ILE A 174 8.57 8.23 31.07
N THR A 175 7.96 9.25 30.45
CA THR A 175 7.72 10.53 31.13
C THR A 175 6.30 10.67 31.70
N GLY A 176 5.37 9.81 31.29
CA GLY A 176 3.94 9.89 31.65
C GLY A 176 3.21 11.09 31.04
N ARG A 177 3.87 11.87 30.17
CA ARG A 177 3.32 13.07 29.52
C ARG A 177 2.77 12.74 28.13
N SER A 178 2.14 13.71 27.48
CA SER A 178 1.75 13.61 26.08
C SER A 178 2.96 13.26 25.20
N GLY A 179 2.89 12.11 24.55
CA GLY A 179 3.82 11.62 23.54
C GLY A 179 3.65 12.32 22.19
N ALA A 180 4.47 11.91 21.23
CA ALA A 180 4.60 12.60 19.94
C ALA A 180 3.50 12.27 18.91
N GLY A 181 2.69 11.23 19.16
CA GLY A 181 1.61 10.81 18.27
C GLY A 181 0.25 11.29 18.75
N LEU A 182 -0.58 11.78 17.84
CA LEU A 182 -2.01 12.01 18.06
C LEU A 182 -2.79 10.78 17.60
N GLN A 183 -3.54 10.15 18.52
CA GLN A 183 -4.24 8.90 18.28
C GLN A 183 -5.73 9.15 18.05
N GLY A 184 -6.25 8.66 16.91
CA GLY A 184 -7.66 8.58 16.62
C GLY A 184 -8.18 7.18 16.91
N SER A 185 -9.19 7.07 17.76
CA SER A 185 -9.75 5.80 18.21
C SER A 185 -11.24 5.69 17.97
N VAL A 186 -11.70 4.53 17.51
CA VAL A 186 -13.12 4.19 17.31
C VAL A 186 -13.47 3.06 18.26
N ALA A 187 -14.52 3.23 19.07
CA ALA A 187 -14.94 2.25 20.08
C ALA A 187 -13.76 1.75 20.98
N GLY A 188 -12.87 2.67 21.37
CA GLY A 188 -11.70 2.36 22.22
C GLY A 188 -10.53 1.68 21.52
N LYS A 189 -10.60 1.44 20.21
CA LYS A 189 -9.50 0.86 19.42
C LYS A 189 -8.81 1.92 18.57
N THR A 190 -7.48 1.91 18.58
CA THR A 190 -6.68 2.77 17.72
C THR A 190 -6.92 2.44 16.24
N GLU A 191 -7.36 3.43 15.47
CA GLU A 191 -7.55 3.30 14.01
C GLU A 191 -6.55 4.18 13.25
N LEU A 192 -6.19 5.34 13.81
CA LEU A 192 -5.25 6.28 13.22
C LEU A 192 -4.21 6.75 14.23
N VAL A 193 -2.99 7.01 13.75
CA VAL A 193 -1.95 7.70 14.51
C VAL A 193 -1.26 8.72 13.63
N TRP A 194 -1.31 10.00 14.00
CA TRP A 194 -0.60 11.06 13.31
C TRP A 194 0.64 11.49 14.10
N TYR A 195 1.81 11.45 13.47
CA TYR A 195 3.05 11.92 14.06
C TYR A 195 3.43 13.27 13.48
N LYS A 196 3.37 14.31 14.31
CA LYS A 196 3.60 15.70 13.90
C LYS A 196 5.00 15.95 13.32
N ASN A 197 6.05 15.36 13.91
CA ASN A 197 7.43 15.57 13.48
C ASN A 197 7.72 15.02 12.08
N GLN A 198 7.15 13.85 11.77
CA GLN A 198 7.33 13.19 10.48
C GLN A 198 6.27 13.60 9.47
N LYS A 199 5.21 14.28 9.93
CA LYS A 199 4.03 14.63 9.15
C LYS A 199 3.45 13.38 8.48
N GLN A 200 3.38 12.28 9.22
CA GLN A 200 2.92 10.99 8.72
C GLN A 200 1.64 10.57 9.43
N LEU A 201 0.67 10.14 8.65
CA LEU A 201 -0.56 9.52 9.13
C LEU A 201 -0.43 8.00 8.94
N PHE A 202 -0.54 7.29 10.05
CA PHE A 202 -0.58 5.84 10.10
C PHE A 202 -2.02 5.38 10.27
N ARG A 203 -2.34 4.26 9.63
CA ARG A 203 -3.58 3.52 9.83
C ARG A 203 -3.28 2.19 10.49
N ALA A 204 -4.12 1.82 11.46
CA ALA A 204 -4.10 0.51 12.07
C ALA A 204 -4.99 -0.43 11.25
N ARG A 205 -4.52 -1.65 11.02
CA ARG A 205 -5.33 -2.75 10.52
C ARG A 205 -5.00 -4.01 11.29
N THR A 206 -5.94 -4.94 11.29
CA THR A 206 -5.77 -6.25 11.91
C THR A 206 -5.68 -7.29 10.82
N ILE A 207 -4.74 -8.24 10.94
CA ILE A 207 -4.61 -9.34 9.98
C ILE A 207 -5.90 -10.18 10.05
N PRO A 208 -6.72 -10.20 8.99
CA PRO A 208 -7.99 -10.90 8.99
C PRO A 208 -7.77 -12.41 8.90
N ALA A 209 -8.70 -13.20 9.44
CA ALA A 209 -8.60 -14.66 9.42
C ALA A 209 -8.62 -15.23 7.99
N GLN A 210 -9.30 -14.54 7.08
CA GLN A 210 -9.39 -14.87 5.66
C GLN A 210 -8.22 -14.34 4.81
N ALA A 211 -7.16 -13.79 5.43
CA ALA A 211 -6.00 -13.34 4.68
C ALA A 211 -5.31 -14.51 3.96
N VAL A 212 -4.80 -14.24 2.76
CA VAL A 212 -4.12 -15.26 1.96
C VAL A 212 -2.70 -15.39 2.47
N ARG A 213 -2.35 -16.55 3.03
CA ARG A 213 -0.98 -16.87 3.47
C ARG A 213 -0.26 -17.67 2.40
N ILE A 214 0.95 -17.22 2.07
CA ILE A 214 1.82 -17.87 1.10
C ILE A 214 3.14 -18.18 1.80
N THR A 215 3.58 -19.44 1.69
CA THR A 215 4.89 -19.87 2.16
C THR A 215 5.70 -20.28 0.95
N VAL A 216 6.94 -19.82 0.87
CA VAL A 216 7.83 -20.04 -0.27
C VAL A 216 9.21 -20.46 0.21
N ASP A 217 9.88 -21.29 -0.58
CA ASP A 217 11.29 -21.54 -0.42
C ASP A 217 12.10 -20.42 -1.07
N ARG A 218 13.03 -19.85 -0.31
CA ARG A 218 13.87 -18.76 -0.81
C ARG A 218 15.14 -19.32 -1.45
N VAL A 219 15.05 -19.64 -2.74
CA VAL A 219 16.19 -20.05 -3.58
C VAL A 219 16.52 -18.93 -4.56
N ARG A 220 17.73 -18.39 -4.49
CA ARG A 220 18.20 -17.35 -5.42
C ARG A 220 18.94 -17.93 -6.61
N LEU A 221 18.71 -17.36 -7.78
CA LEU A 221 19.55 -17.59 -8.95
C LEU A 221 20.95 -17.01 -8.69
N THR A 222 21.97 -17.65 -9.24
CA THR A 222 23.28 -17.02 -9.38
C THR A 222 23.18 -15.84 -10.36
N LEU A 223 24.09 -14.86 -10.23
CA LEU A 223 24.10 -13.70 -11.12
C LEU A 223 24.17 -14.10 -12.60
N ASP A 224 25.02 -15.07 -12.95
CA ASP A 224 25.15 -15.60 -14.31
C ASP A 224 23.84 -16.20 -14.83
N ARG A 225 23.17 -17.04 -14.02
CA ARG A 225 21.88 -17.63 -14.41
C ARG A 225 20.81 -16.56 -14.58
N TYR A 226 20.74 -15.59 -13.66
CA TYR A 226 19.79 -14.49 -13.76
C TYR A 226 19.97 -13.70 -15.07
N VAL A 227 21.19 -13.24 -15.37
CA VAL A 227 21.47 -12.46 -16.58
C VAL A 227 21.13 -13.26 -17.83
N LYS A 228 21.55 -14.53 -17.91
CA LYS A 228 21.25 -15.40 -19.06
C LYS A 228 19.76 -15.62 -19.26
N THR A 229 19.02 -15.89 -18.19
CA THR A 229 17.56 -16.09 -18.27
C THR A 229 16.84 -14.82 -18.72
N VAL A 230 17.21 -13.65 -18.18
CA VAL A 230 16.59 -12.38 -18.58
C VAL A 230 16.91 -12.04 -20.04
N LEU A 231 18.17 -12.20 -20.47
CA LEU A 231 18.54 -11.97 -21.86
C LEU A 231 17.80 -12.91 -22.83
N SER A 232 17.71 -14.19 -22.49
CA SER A 232 16.96 -15.17 -23.30
C SER A 232 15.49 -14.75 -23.43
N ALA A 233 14.83 -14.45 -22.32
CA ALA A 233 13.41 -14.05 -22.34
C ALA A 233 13.18 -12.75 -23.12
N LEU A 234 14.10 -11.77 -23.01
CA LEU A 234 14.03 -10.54 -23.78
C LEU A 234 14.17 -10.82 -25.29
N GLN A 235 15.06 -11.72 -25.67
CA GLN A 235 15.29 -12.09 -27.06
C GLN A 235 14.07 -12.81 -27.65
N ASP A 236 13.47 -13.72 -26.88
CA ASP A 236 12.24 -14.39 -27.25
C ASP A 236 11.11 -13.37 -27.46
N GLN A 237 10.93 -12.42 -26.53
CA GLN A 237 9.93 -11.36 -26.65
C GLN A 237 10.12 -10.48 -27.89
N ILE A 238 11.35 -10.05 -28.18
CA ILE A 238 11.67 -9.25 -29.38
C ILE A 238 11.33 -10.05 -30.64
N ASN A 239 11.70 -11.32 -30.69
CA ASN A 239 11.42 -12.16 -31.85
C ASN A 239 9.91 -12.33 -32.06
N THR A 240 9.13 -12.58 -31.01
CA THR A 240 7.67 -12.72 -31.12
C THR A 240 7.01 -11.44 -31.63
N GLN A 241 7.43 -10.27 -31.15
CA GLN A 241 6.88 -8.99 -31.62
C GLN A 241 7.16 -8.73 -33.11
N VAL A 242 8.32 -9.14 -33.62
CA VAL A 242 8.66 -8.99 -35.04
C VAL A 242 7.76 -9.84 -35.95
N PHE A 243 7.27 -11.00 -35.48
CA PHE A 243 6.38 -11.86 -36.26
C PHE A 243 4.91 -11.42 -36.24
N GLU A 244 4.46 -10.66 -35.23
CA GLU A 244 3.09 -10.13 -35.18
C GLU A 244 2.91 -8.86 -36.03
N ASP A 245 3.99 -8.16 -36.37
CA ASP A 245 4.00 -6.95 -37.20
C ASP A 245 4.23 -7.23 -38.71
N GLU A 246 4.37 -8.50 -39.14
CA GLU A 246 4.39 -8.85 -40.58
C GLU A 246 2.95 -8.85 -41.14
N PRO A 247 2.64 -8.06 -42.19
CA PRO A 247 1.31 -8.05 -42.78
C PRO A 247 1.01 -9.40 -43.44
N GLU A 248 -0.16 -9.99 -43.16
CA GLU A 248 -0.67 -11.13 -43.91
C GLU A 248 -0.78 -10.77 -45.40
N GLU A 249 0.03 -11.42 -46.24
CA GLU A 249 -0.04 -11.34 -47.72
C GLU A 249 -1.31 -12.00 -48.28
#